data_AF-A0A6I5CEU5-F1
#
_entry.id   AF-A0A6I5CEU5-F1
#
_cell.length_a   1.000
_cell.length_b   1.000
_cell.length_c   1.000
_cell.angle_alpha   90.00
_cell.angle_beta   90.00
_cell.angle_gamma   90.00
#
_symmetry.space_group_name_H-M   'P 1'
#
loop_
_entity.id
_entity.type
_entity.pdbx_description
1 polymer ?
#
loop_
_entity_poly.entity_id
_entity_poly.type
_entity_poly.pdbx_seq_one_letter_code
_entity_poly.pdbx_strand_id
1 'polypeptide(L)' 'MSTPTARTPYDHALWLINSVDQGINGMVTLPNGQTRDVDGPTAVGILTVHSNLAIASALVAVAEALRGEQR' A
#
# COMPACT_ATOMS: atom_id res chain seq x y z
N MET A 1 -0.86 22.31 21.68
CA MET A 1 -0.21 21.14 21.07
C MET A 1 -1.28 20.09 20.86
N SER A 2 -1.62 19.77 19.62
CA SER A 2 -2.59 18.70 19.29
C SER A 2 -1.92 17.35 19.51
N THR A 3 -2.44 16.57 20.45
CA THR A 3 -2.01 15.19 20.72
C THR A 3 -2.14 14.36 19.44
N PRO A 4 -1.12 13.58 19.02
CA PRO A 4 -1.28 12.68 17.89
C PRO A 4 -2.37 11.68 18.22
N THR A 5 -3.50 11.74 17.51
CA THR A 5 -4.55 10.73 17.64
C THR A 5 -3.99 9.40 17.15
N ALA A 6 -3.99 8.39 18.01
CA ALA A 6 -3.61 7.04 17.61
C ALA A 6 -4.53 6.59 16.47
N ARG A 7 -3.96 6.17 15.34
CA ARG A 7 -4.73 5.62 14.21
C ARG A 7 -5.49 4.38 14.67
N THR A 8 -6.71 4.20 14.19
CA THR A 8 -7.37 2.90 14.34
C THR A 8 -6.55 1.83 13.62
N PRO A 9 -6.66 0.54 13.99
CA PRO A 9 -5.97 -0.53 13.26
C PRO A 9 -6.24 -0.51 11.76
N TYR A 10 -7.47 -0.15 11.37
CA TYR A 10 -7.87 0.04 9.98
C TYR A 10 -7.15 1.20 9.30
N ASP A 11 -7.17 2.40 9.91
CA ASP A 11 -6.49 3.58 9.36
C ASP A 11 -4.97 3.36 9.28
N HIS A 12 -4.41 2.60 10.22
CA HIS A 12 -3.02 2.21 10.21
C HIS A 12 -2.70 1.27 9.04
N ALA A 13 -3.54 0.25 8.80
CA ALA A 13 -3.38 -0.68 7.68
C ALA A 13 -3.48 0.03 6.33
N LEU A 14 -4.48 0.88 6.14
CA LEU A 14 -4.62 1.71 4.93
C LEU A 14 -3.41 2.62 4.72
N TRP A 15 -2.96 3.29 5.79
CA TRP A 15 -1.78 4.15 5.70
C TRP A 15 -0.53 3.37 5.29
N LEU A 16 -0.31 2.16 5.85
CA LEU A 16 0.81 1.31 5.47
C LEU A 16 0.75 0.91 4.00
N ILE A 17 -0.41 0.44 3.53
CA ILE A 17 -0.62 0.06 2.12
C ILE A 17 -0.26 1.23 1.20
N ASN A 18 -0.82 2.42 1.46
CA ASN A 18 -0.58 3.61 0.66
C ASN A 18 0.89 4.06 0.71
N SER A 19 1.53 3.97 1.88
CA SER A 19 2.93 4.40 2.05
C SER A 19 3.89 3.48 1.28
N VAL A 20 3.62 2.18 1.28
CA VAL A 20 4.43 1.20 0.54
C VAL A 20 4.21 1.37 -0.97
N ASP A 21 2.96 1.54 -1.43
CA ASP A 21 2.67 1.78 -2.85
C ASP A 21 3.38 3.04 -3.39
N GLN A 22 3.33 4.15 -2.63
CA GLN A 22 4.08 5.36 -2.98
C GLN A 22 5.59 5.12 -3.01
N GLY A 23 6.12 4.36 -2.05
CA GLY A 23 7.52 3.98 -2.00
C GLY A 23 7.97 3.21 -3.24
N ILE A 24 7.17 2.22 -3.68
CA ILE A 24 7.46 1.44 -4.90
C ILE A 24 7.37 2.33 -6.14
N ASN A 25 6.32 3.16 -6.25
CA ASN A 25 6.16 4.09 -7.36
C ASN A 25 7.38 5.02 -7.51
N GLY A 26 7.95 5.48 -6.39
CA GLY A 26 9.19 6.27 -6.40
C GLY A 26 10.45 5.48 -6.80
N MET A 27 10.45 4.16 -6.68
CA MET A 27 11.54 3.30 -7.16
C MET A 27 11.44 3.04 -8.66
N VAL A 28 10.23 2.88 -9.19
CA VAL A 28 9.97 2.51 -10.59
C VAL A 28 9.69 3.68 -11.51
N THR A 29 9.51 4.88 -10.98
CA THR A 29 9.17 6.08 -11.78
C THR A 29 10.24 7.15 -11.61
N LEU A 30 10.76 7.63 -12.73
CA LEU A 30 11.65 8.78 -12.78
C LEU A 30 10.87 10.07 -12.48
N PRO A 31 11.53 11.16 -12.04
CA PRO A 31 10.86 12.44 -11.78
C PRO A 31 10.10 13.04 -12.98
N ASN A 32 10.44 12.61 -14.21
CA ASN A 32 9.76 13.01 -15.45
C ASN A 32 8.53 12.14 -15.78
N GLY A 33 8.13 11.22 -14.89
CA GLY A 33 6.98 10.33 -15.07
C GLY A 33 7.26 9.09 -15.92
N GLN A 34 8.49 8.90 -16.42
CA GLN A 34 8.85 7.69 -17.17
C GLN A 34 9.18 6.53 -16.23
N THR A 35 8.85 5.31 -16.65
CA THR A 35 9.28 4.11 -15.94
C THR A 35 10.80 3.99 -15.96
N ARG A 36 11.38 3.71 -14.81
CA ARG A 36 12.80 3.40 -14.66
C ARG A 36 13.06 1.99 -15.19
N ASP A 37 14.16 1.83 -15.92
CA ASP A 37 14.66 0.50 -16.24
C ASP A 37 15.20 -0.14 -14.95
N VAL A 38 14.57 -1.25 -14.55
CA VAL A 38 14.88 -1.98 -13.31
C VAL A 38 15.46 -3.34 -13.69
N ASP A 39 16.55 -3.73 -13.03
CA ASP A 39 17.15 -5.04 -13.25
C ASP A 39 16.18 -6.16 -12.83
N GLY A 40 16.33 -7.34 -13.46
CA GLY A 40 15.43 -8.48 -13.27
C GLY A 40 15.14 -8.82 -11.79
N PRO A 41 16.15 -8.97 -10.93
CA PRO A 41 15.96 -9.19 -9.49
C PRO A 41 15.10 -8.12 -8.81
N THR A 42 15.36 -6.84 -9.09
CA THR A 42 14.58 -5.71 -8.56
C THR A 42 13.13 -5.75 -9.05
N ALA A 43 12.92 -6.03 -10.33
CA ALA A 43 11.58 -6.18 -10.91
C ALA A 43 10.76 -7.31 -10.24
N VAL A 44 11.39 -8.46 -9.97
CA VAL A 44 10.74 -9.57 -9.24
C VAL A 44 10.40 -9.16 -7.80
N GLY A 45 11.30 -8.44 -7.12
CA GLY A 45 11.06 -7.90 -5.80
C GLY A 45 9.85 -6.96 -5.78
N ILE A 46 9.80 -6.01 -6.70
CA ILE A 46 8.68 -5.07 -6.88
C ILE A 46 7.36 -5.81 -7.11
N LEU A 47 7.34 -6.77 -8.03
CA LEU A 47 6.15 -7.58 -8.33
C LEU A 47 5.65 -8.34 -7.08
N THR A 48 6.57 -8.87 -6.28
CA THR A 48 6.25 -9.57 -5.03
C THR A 48 5.59 -8.62 -4.03
N VAL A 49 6.11 -7.40 -3.87
CA VAL A 49 5.51 -6.42 -2.97
C VAL A 49 4.14 -5.98 -3.48
N HIS A 50 3.96 -5.71 -4.78
CA HIS A 50 2.65 -5.40 -5.35
C HIS A 50 1.62 -6.51 -5.12
N SER A 51 2.03 -7.77 -5.28
CA SER A 51 1.17 -8.93 -5.04
C SER A 51 0.70 -8.97 -3.58
N ASN A 52 1.61 -8.72 -2.63
CA ASN A 52 1.27 -8.66 -1.21
C ASN A 52 0.37 -7.46 -0.87
N LEU A 53 0.57 -6.29 -1.51
CA LEU A 53 -0.29 -5.12 -1.33
C LEU A 53 -1.71 -5.37 -1.87
N ALA A 54 -1.85 -6.07 -2.99
CA ALA A 54 -3.16 -6.45 -3.53
C ALA A 54 -3.91 -7.35 -2.54
N ILE A 55 -3.23 -8.33 -1.94
CA ILE A 55 -3.80 -9.19 -0.90
C ILE A 55 -4.20 -8.37 0.33
N ALA A 56 -3.31 -7.52 0.84
CA ALA A 56 -3.60 -6.67 1.99
C ALA A 56 -4.81 -5.76 1.74
N SER A 57 -4.89 -5.16 0.56
CA SER A 57 -6.02 -4.30 0.15
C SER A 57 -7.33 -5.09 0.09
N ALA A 58 -7.31 -6.33 -0.43
CA ALA A 58 -8.48 -7.20 -0.44
C ALA A 58 -8.96 -7.54 0.98
N LEU A 59 -8.04 -7.84 1.91
CA LEU A 59 -8.38 -8.11 3.31
C LEU A 59 -9.00 -6.89 3.99
N VAL A 60 -8.49 -5.70 3.72
CA VAL A 60 -9.05 -4.43 4.22
C VAL A 60 -10.46 -4.19 3.66
N ALA A 61 -10.68 -4.46 2.38
CA ALA A 61 -12.01 -4.34 1.77
C ALA A 61 -13.02 -5.34 2.36
N VAL A 62 -12.60 -6.59 2.63
CA VAL A 62 -13.44 -7.59 3.30
C VAL A 62 -13.78 -7.16 4.72
N ALA A 63 -12.82 -6.63 5.48
CA ALA A 63 -13.06 -6.14 6.84
C ALA A 63 -14.10 -4.99 6.86
N GLU A 64 -14.05 -4.09 5.89
CA GLU A 64 -15.05 -3.01 5.75
C GLU A 64 -16.44 -3.55 5.39
N ALA A 65 -16.53 -4.51 4.47
CA ALA A 65 -17.81 -5.12 4.11
C ALA A 65 -18.49 -5.78 5.32
N LEU A 66 -17.73 -6.56 6.11
CA LEU A 66 -18.24 -7.20 7.33
C LEU A 66 -18.67 -6.17 8.40
N ARG A 67 -17.98 -5.04 8.48
CA ARG A 67 -18.35 -3.94 9.39
C ARG A 67 -19.63 -3.23 8.94
N GLY A 68 -19.85 -3.12 7.63
CA GLY A 68 -21.06 -2.55 7.04
C GLY A 68 -22.29 -3.43 7.23
N GLU A 69 -22.14 -4.75 7.20
CA GLU A 69 -23.22 -5.72 7.45
C GLU A 69 -23.67 -5.80 8.92
N GLN A 70 -22.83 -5.36 9.86
CA GLN A 70 -23.13 -5.36 11.31
C GLN A 70 -23.91 -4.13 11.80
N ARG A 71 -24.26 -3.19 10.91
CA ARG A 71 -25.05 -1.98 11.23
C ARG A 71 -26.46 -2.06 10.66
#